data_AF-A0A520ZSW5-F1
#
_entry.id   AF-A0A520ZSW5-F1
#
_cell.length_a   1.000
_cell.length_b   1.000
_cell.length_c   1.000
_cell.angle_alpha   90.00
_cell.angle_beta   90.00
_cell.angle_gamma   90.00
#
_symmetry.space_group_name_H-M   'P 1'
#
loop_
_entity.id
_entity.type
_entity.pdbx_description
1 polymer ?
#
loop_
_entity_poly.entity_id
_entity_poly.type
_entity_poly.pdbx_seq_one_letter_code
_entity_poly.pdbx_strand_id
1 'polypeptide(L)'
;MRLTGLIAIGAIGLVTGCDQLAPFATPPTDAPPPQARPAPVELSAESQKIAAYYKRVEQRQRALDLLRSDGGGPDTPFDNRRLARTFEAVAFSREFSDAGGALVRRRDESILHRWSDPVRIETTFGATVSDGQRADDMAAVDRLARRLAGATGHPISTVQRGGNFHVLIVTEDQRRGIGPTLKRMLPEIRQREIDVIESLGLSTYCVVVASAPNDDGVLTRAVAVIRAELPPLLRLSCIHEEIAQGLGLSNDSPDARPSIFNDDDEFGRLTTMDEFMLGMLYDPKLSPGMDADAARPIVQDMARALTARAF
;
A
#
# COMPACT_ATOMS: atom_id res chain seq x y z
N MET A 1 -47.98 -56.96 61.58
CA MET A 1 -46.74 -56.74 62.36
C MET A 1 -46.77 -55.29 62.83
N ARG A 2 -47.16 -54.99 64.08
CA ARG A 2 -46.29 -54.81 65.27
C ARG A 2 -45.07 -53.94 64.91
N LEU A 3 -44.87 -52.72 65.43
CA LEU A 3 -44.74 -52.35 66.84
C LEU A 3 -45.06 -50.86 67.11
N THR A 4 -45.53 -50.64 68.33
CA THR A 4 -45.75 -49.44 69.15
C THR A 4 -44.47 -48.77 69.69
N GLY A 5 -44.56 -47.49 70.09
CA GLY A 5 -43.63 -46.80 71.02
C GLY A 5 -43.50 -45.28 70.75
N LEU A 6 -44.38 -44.36 71.18
CA LEU A 6 -44.65 -43.75 72.51
C LEU A 6 -43.64 -42.68 72.97
N ILE A 7 -44.18 -41.56 73.49
CA ILE A 7 -43.60 -40.48 74.35
C ILE A 7 -42.92 -39.32 73.60
N ALA A 8 -43.04 -38.02 73.94
CA ALA A 8 -43.97 -37.18 74.70
C ALA A 8 -43.47 -35.71 74.59
N ILE A 9 -44.39 -34.75 74.87
CA ILE A 9 -44.16 -33.39 75.40
C ILE A 9 -43.42 -32.37 74.51
N GLY A 10 -44.04 -31.19 74.30
CA GLY A 10 -43.27 -30.00 73.94
C GLY A 10 -44.06 -28.78 73.45
N ALA A 11 -44.58 -28.01 74.40
CA ALA A 11 -44.73 -26.55 74.37
C ALA A 11 -45.50 -25.85 73.21
N ILE A 12 -46.61 -25.22 73.62
CA ILE A 12 -47.27 -24.10 72.96
C ILE A 12 -46.29 -22.93 72.83
N GLY A 13 -46.05 -22.48 71.60
CA GLY A 13 -45.37 -21.23 71.27
C GLY A 13 -46.15 -20.47 70.21
N LEU A 14 -46.90 -19.45 70.64
CA LEU A 14 -47.49 -18.43 69.78
C LEU A 14 -46.34 -17.65 69.12
N VAL A 15 -46.06 -17.91 67.85
CA VAL A 15 -45.12 -17.09 67.07
C VAL A 15 -45.93 -16.02 66.34
N THR A 16 -45.79 -14.81 66.83
CA THR A 16 -46.09 -13.55 66.15
C THR A 16 -45.32 -13.49 64.83
N GLY A 17 -46.01 -13.54 63.69
CA GLY A 17 -45.43 -13.23 62.39
C GLY A 17 -45.13 -11.73 62.31
N CYS A 18 -43.88 -11.35 62.55
CA CYS A 18 -43.37 -10.06 62.12
C CYS A 18 -43.16 -10.13 60.60
N ASP A 19 -43.99 -9.40 59.87
CA ASP A 19 -43.79 -9.08 58.46
C ASP A 19 -42.44 -8.34 58.33
N GLN A 20 -41.42 -9.03 57.82
CA GLN A 20 -40.17 -8.40 57.42
C GLN A 20 -40.43 -7.63 56.13
N LEU A 21 -40.66 -6.33 56.27
CA LEU A 21 -40.58 -5.39 55.17
C LEU A 21 -39.17 -5.50 54.55
N ALA A 22 -39.12 -6.02 53.33
CA ALA A 22 -37.91 -6.05 52.53
C ALA A 22 -37.35 -4.62 52.40
N PRO A 23 -36.04 -4.39 52.60
CA PRO A 23 -35.46 -3.08 52.38
C PRO A 23 -35.67 -2.67 50.92
N PHE A 24 -36.17 -1.45 50.71
CA PHE A 24 -36.31 -0.83 49.40
C PHE A 24 -34.99 -0.96 48.64
N ALA A 25 -35.01 -1.68 47.52
CA ALA A 25 -33.90 -1.69 46.58
C ALA A 25 -33.64 -0.25 46.15
N THR A 26 -32.43 0.24 46.42
CA THR A 26 -31.94 1.50 45.87
C THR A 26 -32.09 1.46 44.34
N PRO A 27 -32.60 2.53 43.69
CA PRO A 27 -32.64 2.60 42.24
C PRO A 27 -31.23 2.33 41.67
N PRO A 28 -31.11 1.67 40.51
CA PRO A 28 -29.82 1.46 39.89
C PRO A 28 -29.14 2.81 39.68
N THR A 29 -27.94 2.94 40.23
CA THR A 29 -27.04 4.07 40.04
C THR A 29 -26.96 4.42 38.57
N ASP A 30 -27.13 5.71 38.26
CA ASP A 30 -27.10 6.27 36.90
C ASP A 30 -26.03 5.59 36.05
N ALA A 31 -26.45 5.01 34.92
CA ALA A 31 -25.52 4.55 33.90
C ALA A 31 -24.59 5.73 33.55
N PRO A 32 -23.27 5.50 33.42
CA PRO A 32 -22.35 6.56 32.99
C PRO A 32 -22.91 7.20 31.72
N PRO A 33 -22.92 8.55 31.61
CA PRO A 33 -23.41 9.20 30.42
C PRO A 33 -22.71 8.60 29.20
N PRO A 34 -23.46 8.27 28.12
CA PRO A 34 -22.86 7.67 26.94
C PRO A 34 -21.69 8.55 26.52
N GLN A 35 -20.49 7.96 26.48
CA GLN A 35 -19.28 8.66 26.08
C GLN A 35 -19.58 9.35 24.76
N ALA A 36 -19.48 10.69 24.76
CA ALA A 36 -19.69 11.47 23.55
C ALA A 36 -18.78 10.89 22.48
N ARG A 37 -19.37 10.47 21.36
CA ARG A 37 -18.58 10.00 20.22
C ARG A 37 -17.58 11.10 19.90
N PRO A 38 -16.28 10.79 19.74
CA PRO A 38 -15.30 11.77 19.32
C PRO A 38 -15.84 12.51 18.10
N ALA A 39 -15.72 13.85 18.09
CA ALA A 39 -16.11 14.64 16.94
C ALA A 39 -15.44 14.06 15.68
N PRO A 40 -16.13 14.00 14.53
CA PRO A 40 -15.50 13.59 13.28
C PRO A 40 -14.20 14.37 13.08
N VAL A 41 -13.11 13.67 12.78
CA VAL A 41 -11.86 14.34 12.42
C VAL A 41 -12.13 15.10 11.13
N GLU A 42 -12.11 16.43 11.18
CA GLU A 42 -12.31 17.27 10.01
C GLU A 42 -11.00 17.42 9.22
N LEU A 43 -11.12 17.58 7.90
CA LEU A 43 -9.99 17.83 7.02
C LEU A 43 -9.41 19.23 7.29
N SER A 44 -8.11 19.34 7.56
CA SER A 44 -7.47 20.62 7.87
C SER A 44 -7.54 21.61 6.72
N ALA A 45 -7.47 22.91 7.04
CA ALA A 45 -7.41 23.97 6.03
C ALA A 45 -6.17 23.86 5.12
N GLU A 46 -5.06 23.29 5.60
CA GLU A 46 -3.88 23.00 4.80
C GLU A 46 -4.17 21.88 3.79
N SER A 47 -4.69 20.75 4.26
CA SER A 47 -5.08 19.63 3.39
C SER A 47 -6.11 20.04 2.33
N GLN A 48 -7.06 20.93 2.65
CA GLN A 48 -7.99 21.51 1.67
C GLN A 48 -7.29 22.33 0.58
N LYS A 49 -6.30 23.16 0.95
CA LYS A 49 -5.49 23.93 -0.01
C LYS A 49 -4.66 23.02 -0.90
N ILE A 50 -4.09 21.95 -0.34
CA ILE A 50 -3.31 20.95 -1.07
C ILE A 50 -4.20 20.19 -2.06
N ALA A 51 -5.41 19.78 -1.65
CA ALA A 51 -6.37 19.15 -2.57
C ALA A 51 -6.76 20.08 -3.73
N ALA A 52 -6.99 21.37 -3.45
CA ALA A 52 -7.25 22.36 -4.50
C ALA A 52 -6.04 22.57 -5.42
N TYR A 53 -4.82 22.49 -4.89
CA TYR A 53 -3.58 22.52 -5.67
C TYR A 53 -3.48 21.33 -6.62
N TYR A 54 -3.58 20.09 -6.12
CA TYR A 54 -3.46 18.91 -6.96
C TYR A 54 -4.57 18.79 -8.00
N LYS A 55 -5.78 19.30 -7.71
CA LYS A 55 -6.83 19.41 -8.73
C LYS A 55 -6.39 20.25 -9.93
N ARG A 56 -5.65 21.35 -9.72
CA ARG A 56 -5.09 22.16 -10.82
C ARG A 56 -3.94 21.44 -11.53
N VAL A 57 -3.13 20.67 -10.81
CA VAL A 57 -2.04 19.87 -11.38
C VAL A 57 -2.61 18.83 -12.36
N GLU A 58 -3.56 18.00 -11.93
CA GLU A 58 -4.18 16.99 -12.81
C GLU A 58 -4.86 17.64 -14.01
N GLN A 59 -5.58 18.75 -13.82
CA GLN A 59 -6.20 19.50 -14.93
C GLN A 59 -5.17 19.96 -15.96
N ARG A 60 -4.03 20.48 -15.51
CA ARG A 60 -2.95 20.93 -16.39
C ARG A 60 -2.30 19.76 -17.13
N GLN A 61 -2.00 18.67 -16.42
CA GLN A 61 -1.39 17.48 -17.03
C GLN A 61 -2.30 16.89 -18.11
N ARG A 62 -3.59 16.73 -17.82
CA ARG A 62 -4.56 16.25 -18.82
C ARG A 62 -4.70 17.19 -20.03
N ALA A 63 -4.57 18.50 -19.83
CA ALA A 63 -4.60 19.47 -20.93
C ALA A 63 -3.35 19.37 -21.84
N LEU A 64 -2.27 18.77 -21.35
CA LEU A 64 -1.03 18.49 -22.08
C LEU A 64 -0.98 17.04 -22.62
N ASP A 65 -2.11 16.32 -22.59
CA ASP A 65 -2.21 14.91 -22.97
C ASP A 65 -1.33 13.96 -22.12
N LEU A 66 -1.04 14.37 -20.89
CA LEU A 66 -0.42 13.52 -19.87
C LEU A 66 -1.49 12.73 -19.11
N LEU A 67 -1.06 11.80 -18.24
CA LEU A 67 -1.91 10.86 -17.49
C LEU A 67 -2.78 9.97 -18.39
N ARG A 68 -2.25 9.60 -19.56
CA ARG A 68 -2.92 8.70 -20.50
C ARG A 68 -3.28 7.39 -19.82
N SER A 69 -4.49 6.90 -20.09
CA SER A 69 -5.04 5.68 -19.49
C SER A 69 -5.22 4.54 -20.51
N ASP A 70 -4.73 4.73 -21.73
CA ASP A 70 -4.85 3.81 -22.86
C ASP A 70 -3.87 2.63 -22.81
N GLY A 71 -2.86 2.69 -21.94
CA GLY A 71 -1.87 1.64 -21.77
C GLY A 71 -0.78 1.62 -22.84
N GLY A 72 -0.60 2.74 -23.55
CA GLY A 72 0.21 2.79 -24.76
C GLY A 72 -0.61 2.41 -26.00
N GLY A 73 -0.30 3.05 -27.13
CA GLY A 73 -1.02 2.89 -28.38
C GLY A 73 -0.09 2.73 -29.59
N PRO A 74 -0.65 2.76 -30.81
CA PRO A 74 0.13 2.71 -32.05
C PRO A 74 1.17 3.84 -32.18
N ASP A 75 0.98 4.94 -31.46
CA ASP A 75 1.88 6.10 -31.37
C ASP A 75 3.06 5.90 -30.40
N THR A 76 3.03 4.82 -29.63
CA THR A 76 4.08 4.43 -28.68
C THR A 76 4.58 3.00 -28.94
N PRO A 77 5.11 2.70 -30.14
CA PRO A 77 5.67 1.38 -30.40
C PRO A 77 6.96 1.18 -29.60
N PHE A 78 7.24 -0.05 -29.19
CA PHE A 78 8.52 -0.44 -28.62
C PHE A 78 8.99 -1.75 -29.27
N ASP A 79 10.31 -1.85 -29.48
CA ASP A 79 10.95 -3.07 -29.96
C ASP A 79 11.61 -3.83 -28.80
N ASN A 80 12.19 -4.99 -29.10
CA ASN A 80 12.92 -5.80 -28.13
C ASN A 80 14.07 -5.03 -27.46
N ARG A 81 14.75 -4.13 -28.18
CA ARG A 81 15.88 -3.37 -27.65
C ARG A 81 15.41 -2.32 -26.65
N ARG A 82 14.28 -1.66 -26.93
CA ARG A 82 13.63 -0.72 -25.99
C ARG A 82 13.19 -1.47 -24.74
N LEU A 83 12.43 -2.55 -24.88
CA LEU A 83 11.97 -3.34 -23.74
C LEU A 83 13.13 -3.81 -22.83
N ALA A 84 14.19 -4.37 -23.42
CA ALA A 84 15.36 -4.82 -22.65
C ALA A 84 16.07 -3.66 -21.92
N ARG A 85 16.34 -2.56 -22.61
CA ARG A 85 17.00 -1.39 -22.00
C ARG A 85 16.16 -0.75 -20.91
N THR A 86 14.86 -0.63 -21.12
CA THR A 86 13.95 -0.06 -20.13
C THR A 86 13.84 -0.97 -18.91
N PHE A 87 13.76 -2.29 -19.10
CA PHE A 87 13.81 -3.24 -18.00
C PHE A 87 15.11 -3.09 -17.19
N GLU A 88 16.28 -3.05 -17.86
CA GLU A 88 17.56 -2.86 -17.19
C GLU A 88 17.61 -1.54 -16.38
N ALA A 89 17.10 -0.46 -16.98
CA ALA A 89 17.04 0.89 -16.41
C ALA A 89 16.14 1.00 -15.17
N VAL A 90 15.06 0.22 -15.11
CA VAL A 90 14.04 0.29 -14.06
C VAL A 90 14.29 -0.76 -12.96
N ALA A 91 14.77 -1.95 -13.31
CA ALA A 91 14.93 -3.08 -12.37
C ALA A 91 16.29 -3.13 -11.65
N PHE A 92 17.36 -2.54 -12.22
CA PHE A 92 18.73 -2.59 -11.68
C PHE A 92 19.24 -1.22 -11.24
N SER A 93 18.33 -0.30 -10.96
CA SER A 93 18.64 1.02 -10.41
C SER A 93 17.78 1.29 -9.19
N ARG A 94 18.25 2.16 -8.29
CA ARG A 94 17.43 2.71 -7.20
C ARG A 94 17.14 4.16 -7.45
N GLU A 95 15.94 4.59 -7.06
CA GLU A 95 15.51 5.97 -7.16
C GLU A 95 16.26 6.87 -6.16
N PHE A 96 16.49 6.37 -4.94
CA PHE A 96 17.17 7.10 -3.87
C PHE A 96 18.49 6.44 -3.47
N SER A 97 19.54 7.26 -3.33
CA SER A 97 20.85 6.83 -2.86
C SER A 97 21.46 7.73 -1.80
N ASP A 98 22.42 7.19 -1.05
CA ASP A 98 23.14 7.93 -0.02
C ASP A 98 24.22 8.81 -0.64
N ALA A 99 24.01 10.13 -0.62
CA ALA A 99 25.01 11.11 -1.01
C ALA A 99 25.43 11.95 0.21
N GLY A 100 26.56 11.59 0.82
CA GLY A 100 27.16 12.39 1.90
C GLY A 100 26.32 12.44 3.20
N GLY A 101 25.56 11.39 3.49
CA GLY A 101 24.69 11.30 4.67
C GLY A 101 23.25 11.78 4.45
N ALA A 102 22.92 12.26 3.25
CA ALA A 102 21.55 12.55 2.83
C ALA A 102 21.06 11.50 1.83
N LEU A 103 19.78 11.10 1.94
CA LEU A 103 19.12 10.28 0.93
C LEU A 103 18.68 11.23 -0.20
N VAL A 104 19.29 11.12 -1.38
CA VAL A 104 19.03 11.99 -2.54
C VAL A 104 18.50 11.13 -3.68
N ARG A 105 17.56 11.67 -4.46
CA ARG A 105 17.09 11.03 -5.68
C ARG A 105 18.24 10.96 -6.69
N ARG A 106 18.89 9.81 -6.80
CA ARG A 106 20.07 9.58 -7.65
C ARG A 106 20.12 8.10 -8.03
N ARG A 107 20.30 7.89 -9.33
CA ARG A 107 20.45 6.58 -9.93
C ARG A 107 21.76 5.94 -9.51
N ASP A 108 21.67 4.92 -8.67
CA ASP A 108 22.77 4.04 -8.30
C ASP A 108 22.48 2.60 -8.75
N GLU A 109 23.52 1.86 -9.08
CA GLU A 109 23.41 0.44 -9.48
C GLU A 109 22.83 -0.41 -8.35
N SER A 110 21.99 -1.38 -8.74
CA SER A 110 21.36 -2.33 -7.84
C SER A 110 21.38 -3.73 -8.43
N ILE A 111 21.24 -4.72 -7.55
CA ILE A 111 20.84 -6.08 -7.88
C ILE A 111 19.33 -6.13 -8.16
N LEU A 112 18.88 -7.22 -8.78
CA LEU A 112 17.47 -7.52 -9.00
C LEU A 112 16.77 -7.80 -7.67
N HIS A 113 15.69 -7.07 -7.42
CA HIS A 113 14.80 -7.29 -6.27
C HIS A 113 13.47 -7.87 -6.73
N ARG A 114 12.97 -8.91 -6.06
CA ARG A 114 11.58 -9.37 -6.25
C ARG A 114 11.10 -10.20 -5.07
N TRP A 115 9.78 -10.38 -5.01
CA TRP A 115 9.15 -11.24 -4.02
C TRP A 115 9.33 -12.72 -4.37
N SER A 116 9.64 -13.54 -3.37
CA SER A 116 9.52 -15.01 -3.48
C SER A 116 8.21 -15.51 -2.87
N ASP A 117 7.75 -14.88 -1.80
CA ASP A 117 6.48 -15.19 -1.15
C ASP A 117 5.29 -14.52 -1.83
N PRO A 118 4.06 -15.06 -1.67
CA PRO A 118 2.83 -14.39 -2.11
C PRO A 118 2.73 -12.95 -1.58
N VAL A 119 2.34 -12.03 -2.47
CA VAL A 119 2.10 -10.63 -2.12
C VAL A 119 0.65 -10.47 -1.70
N ARG A 120 0.46 -9.98 -0.48
CA ARG A 120 -0.84 -9.67 0.13
C ARG A 120 -0.88 -8.18 0.40
N ILE A 121 -1.65 -7.46 -0.41
CA ILE A 121 -1.79 -6.02 -0.37
C ILE A 121 -2.87 -5.65 0.65
N GLU A 122 -2.50 -4.85 1.65
CA GLU A 122 -3.39 -4.30 2.67
C GLU A 122 -3.45 -2.77 2.53
N THR A 123 -4.62 -2.24 2.21
CA THR A 123 -4.83 -0.79 2.07
C THR A 123 -5.34 -0.19 3.38
N THR A 124 -4.64 0.82 3.89
CA THR A 124 -5.03 1.59 5.08
C THR A 124 -5.26 3.04 4.70
N PHE A 125 -6.29 3.64 5.30
CA PHE A 125 -6.71 5.00 4.99
C PHE A 125 -6.64 5.90 6.22
N GLY A 126 -6.23 7.14 6.00
CA GLY A 126 -6.33 8.23 6.95
C GLY A 126 -7.75 8.43 7.49
N ALA A 127 -7.89 8.92 8.73
CA ALA A 127 -9.19 9.09 9.38
C ALA A 127 -10.17 10.02 8.63
N THR A 128 -9.65 10.96 7.85
CA THR A 128 -10.40 12.01 7.14
C THR A 128 -10.72 11.63 5.69
N VAL A 129 -10.26 10.47 5.20
CA VAL A 129 -10.58 9.99 3.85
C VAL A 129 -12.04 9.55 3.79
N SER A 130 -12.79 10.09 2.84
CA SER A 130 -14.23 9.80 2.66
C SER A 130 -14.49 8.34 2.26
N ASP A 131 -15.65 7.79 2.62
CA ASP A 131 -16.02 6.41 2.27
C ASP A 131 -16.08 6.16 0.77
N GLY A 132 -16.51 7.16 -0.02
CA GLY A 132 -16.51 7.08 -1.48
C GLY A 132 -15.10 6.92 -2.04
N GLN A 133 -14.16 7.75 -1.57
CA GLN A 133 -12.75 7.63 -1.95
C GLN A 133 -12.16 6.28 -1.53
N ARG A 134 -12.45 5.81 -0.31
CA ARG A 134 -11.99 4.49 0.16
C ARG A 134 -12.47 3.38 -0.78
N ALA A 135 -13.75 3.40 -1.14
CA ALA A 135 -14.33 2.40 -2.03
C ALA A 135 -13.68 2.41 -3.42
N ASP A 136 -13.48 3.60 -4.00
CA ASP A 136 -12.85 3.76 -5.32
C ASP A 136 -11.40 3.26 -5.32
N ASP A 137 -10.64 3.66 -4.30
CA ASP A 137 -9.22 3.32 -4.18
C ASP A 137 -9.03 1.82 -3.89
N MET A 138 -9.85 1.22 -3.01
CA MET A 138 -9.85 -0.23 -2.78
C MET A 138 -10.17 -1.01 -4.06
N ALA A 139 -11.15 -0.56 -4.83
CA ALA A 139 -11.51 -1.19 -6.10
C ALA A 139 -10.39 -1.03 -7.15
N ALA A 140 -9.67 0.09 -7.14
CA ALA A 140 -8.51 0.30 -8.00
C ALA A 140 -7.35 -0.65 -7.64
N VAL A 141 -6.99 -0.74 -6.36
CA VAL A 141 -5.96 -1.66 -5.86
C VAL A 141 -6.31 -3.12 -6.19
N ASP A 142 -7.56 -3.53 -5.97
CA ASP A 142 -8.03 -4.89 -6.25
C ASP A 142 -8.00 -5.25 -7.75
N ARG A 143 -8.42 -4.32 -8.64
CA ARG A 143 -8.28 -4.52 -10.09
C ARG A 143 -6.83 -4.62 -10.52
N LEU A 144 -5.97 -3.76 -9.97
CA LEU A 144 -4.55 -3.77 -10.29
C LEU A 144 -3.87 -5.05 -9.79
N ALA A 145 -4.15 -5.49 -8.56
CA ALA A 145 -3.61 -6.72 -8.00
C ALA A 145 -3.89 -7.94 -8.90
N ARG A 146 -5.13 -8.07 -9.41
CA ARG A 146 -5.48 -9.12 -10.38
C ARG A 146 -4.72 -9.01 -11.70
N ARG A 147 -4.59 -7.79 -12.23
CA ARG A 147 -3.84 -7.52 -13.47
C ARG A 147 -2.38 -7.92 -13.31
N LEU A 148 -1.75 -7.52 -12.20
CA LEU A 148 -0.37 -7.84 -11.86
C LEU A 148 -0.17 -9.35 -11.64
N ALA A 149 -1.08 -10.02 -10.95
CA ALA A 149 -1.03 -11.47 -10.78
C ALA A 149 -1.04 -12.20 -12.13
N GLY A 150 -1.86 -11.73 -13.08
CA GLY A 150 -1.91 -12.27 -14.44
C GLY A 150 -0.64 -12.00 -15.24
N ALA A 151 -0.12 -10.78 -15.20
CA ALA A 151 1.08 -10.38 -15.95
C ALA A 151 2.36 -11.06 -15.44
N THR A 152 2.47 -11.26 -14.13
CA THR A 152 3.67 -11.83 -13.48
C THR A 152 3.61 -13.35 -13.34
N GLY A 153 2.40 -13.94 -13.28
CA GLY A 153 2.22 -15.32 -12.82
C GLY A 153 2.51 -15.50 -11.32
N HIS A 154 2.80 -14.43 -10.59
CA HIS A 154 3.08 -14.46 -9.16
C HIS A 154 1.79 -14.33 -8.33
N PRO A 155 1.65 -15.03 -7.19
CA PRO A 155 0.47 -14.87 -6.33
C PRO A 155 0.40 -13.47 -5.73
N ILE A 156 -0.50 -12.64 -6.25
CA ILE A 156 -0.75 -11.27 -5.77
C ILE A 156 -2.25 -11.15 -5.46
N SER A 157 -2.58 -10.68 -4.26
CA SER A 157 -3.95 -10.57 -3.77
C SER A 157 -4.13 -9.39 -2.83
N THR A 158 -5.37 -8.93 -2.66
CA THR A 158 -5.72 -7.96 -1.62
C THR A 158 -6.27 -8.66 -0.38
N VAL A 159 -5.93 -8.15 0.80
CA VAL A 159 -6.42 -8.66 2.09
C VAL A 159 -6.94 -7.53 2.96
N GLN A 160 -7.85 -7.84 3.87
CA GLN A 160 -8.34 -6.85 4.85
C GLN A 160 -7.32 -6.60 5.97
N ARG A 161 -6.56 -7.63 6.37
CA ARG A 161 -5.54 -7.60 7.42
C ARG A 161 -4.47 -8.66 7.15
N GLY A 162 -3.26 -8.45 7.64
CA GLY A 162 -2.15 -9.41 7.53
C GLY A 162 -1.43 -9.34 6.17
N GLY A 163 -1.48 -8.17 5.53
CA GLY A 163 -0.68 -7.88 4.35
C GLY A 163 0.81 -7.86 4.65
N ASN A 164 1.62 -8.16 3.63
CA ASN A 164 3.06 -7.90 3.62
C ASN A 164 3.40 -6.72 2.70
N PHE A 165 2.46 -6.28 1.87
CA PHE A 165 2.53 -5.05 1.10
C PHE A 165 1.46 -4.10 1.65
N HIS A 166 1.85 -2.93 2.13
CA HIS A 166 0.91 -1.94 2.67
C HIS A 166 0.76 -0.76 1.71
N VAL A 167 -0.49 -0.33 1.48
CA VAL A 167 -0.81 0.90 0.73
C VAL A 167 -1.47 1.87 1.69
N LEU A 168 -0.78 2.95 2.04
CA LEU A 168 -1.24 3.97 2.98
C LEU A 168 -1.73 5.18 2.20
N ILE A 169 -3.04 5.42 2.23
CA ILE A 169 -3.65 6.61 1.61
C ILE A 169 -4.00 7.58 2.74
N VAL A 170 -3.14 8.57 2.94
CA VAL A 170 -3.15 9.44 4.13
C VAL A 170 -3.07 10.91 3.75
N THR A 171 -3.61 11.79 4.59
CA THR A 171 -3.50 13.24 4.37
C THR A 171 -2.10 13.75 4.67
N GLU A 172 -1.79 14.96 4.21
CA GLU A 172 -0.53 15.65 4.50
C GLU A 172 -0.26 15.71 6.02
N ASP A 173 -1.29 16.03 6.81
CA ASP A 173 -1.17 16.13 8.27
C ASP A 173 -0.75 14.79 8.90
N GLN A 174 -1.29 13.68 8.39
CA GLN A 174 -0.99 12.34 8.89
C GLN A 174 0.36 11.85 8.40
N ARG A 175 0.72 12.16 7.15
CA ARG A 175 2.02 11.83 6.55
C ARG A 175 3.17 12.41 7.36
N ARG A 176 3.05 13.67 7.84
CA ARG A 176 4.09 14.33 8.66
C ARG A 176 4.39 13.65 9.99
N GLY A 177 3.51 12.78 10.47
CA GLY A 177 3.69 11.99 11.71
C GLY A 177 3.62 10.49 11.47
N ILE A 178 3.94 10.02 10.27
CA ILE A 178 3.74 8.63 9.87
C ILE A 178 4.82 7.68 10.40
N GLY A 179 5.96 8.19 10.88
CA GLY A 179 7.11 7.40 11.32
C GLY A 179 6.78 6.21 12.24
N PRO A 180 6.00 6.38 13.33
CA PRO A 180 5.60 5.26 14.19
C PRO A 180 4.81 4.18 13.45
N THR A 181 4.00 4.56 12.46
CA THR A 181 3.23 3.62 11.63
C THR A 181 4.15 2.87 10.68
N LEU A 182 5.07 3.58 10.01
CA LEU A 182 6.09 2.96 9.16
C LEU A 182 6.93 1.96 9.93
N LYS A 183 7.40 2.31 11.14
CA LYS A 183 8.25 1.42 11.95
C LYS A 183 7.53 0.14 12.40
N ARG A 184 6.20 0.16 12.55
CA ARG A 184 5.41 -1.05 12.84
C ARG A 184 5.24 -1.94 11.61
N MET A 185 5.04 -1.34 10.45
CA MET A 185 4.80 -2.07 9.19
C MET A 185 6.10 -2.57 8.55
N LEU A 186 7.18 -1.80 8.70
CA LEU A 186 8.51 -2.03 8.15
C LEU A 186 9.57 -1.85 9.26
N PRO A 187 9.74 -2.82 10.17
CA PRO A 187 10.65 -2.69 11.33
C PRO A 187 12.09 -2.29 10.97
N GLU A 188 12.57 -2.71 9.81
CA GLU A 188 13.89 -2.47 9.23
C GLU A 188 14.05 -1.12 8.56
N ILE A 189 12.98 -0.32 8.43
CA ILE A 189 13.06 1.02 7.84
C ILE A 189 14.08 1.88 8.60
N ARG A 190 14.92 2.57 7.83
CA ARG A 190 15.97 3.46 8.34
C ARG A 190 15.35 4.82 8.67
N GLN A 191 15.90 5.50 9.69
CA GLN A 191 15.35 6.80 10.11
C GLN A 191 15.33 7.82 8.97
N ARG A 192 16.37 7.86 8.13
CA ARG A 192 16.41 8.74 6.96
C ARG A 192 15.29 8.52 5.95
N GLU A 193 14.81 7.27 5.79
CA GLU A 193 13.68 6.98 4.89
C GLU A 193 12.39 7.53 5.50
N ILE A 194 12.22 7.38 6.83
CA ILE A 194 11.13 8.03 7.56
C ILE A 194 11.20 9.55 7.37
N ASP A 195 12.37 10.17 7.58
CA ASP A 195 12.55 11.62 7.48
C ASP A 195 12.19 12.14 6.08
N VAL A 196 12.57 11.42 5.02
CA VAL A 196 12.17 11.73 3.63
C VAL A 196 10.66 11.63 3.48
N ILE A 197 10.05 10.54 3.95
CA ILE A 197 8.60 10.35 3.85
C ILE A 197 7.83 11.39 4.67
N GLU A 198 8.38 11.90 5.78
CA GLU A 198 7.78 12.96 6.62
C GLU A 198 8.01 14.37 6.05
N SER A 199 9.01 14.56 5.18
CA SER A 199 9.36 15.85 4.57
C SER A 199 9.07 15.99 3.07
N LEU A 200 8.35 15.04 2.46
CA LEU A 200 8.00 15.09 1.02
C LEU A 200 7.42 16.43 0.57
N GLY A 201 8.02 17.00 -0.47
CA GLY A 201 7.51 18.18 -1.16
C GLY A 201 6.23 17.90 -1.96
N LEU A 202 5.53 18.96 -2.36
CA LEU A 202 4.30 18.86 -3.16
C LEU A 202 4.52 18.37 -4.61
N SER A 203 5.78 18.30 -5.05
CA SER A 203 6.16 17.70 -6.34
C SER A 203 6.29 16.17 -6.28
N THR A 204 6.26 15.58 -5.08
CA THR A 204 6.31 14.12 -4.88
C THR A 204 4.93 13.67 -4.40
N TYR A 205 4.20 12.98 -5.28
CA TYR A 205 2.80 12.60 -5.07
C TYR A 205 2.67 11.38 -4.17
N CYS A 206 3.60 10.44 -4.31
CA CYS A 206 3.64 9.16 -3.64
C CYS A 206 5.10 8.69 -3.48
N VAL A 207 5.30 7.66 -2.65
CA VAL A 207 6.58 6.95 -2.51
C VAL A 207 6.35 5.52 -2.02
N VAL A 208 7.19 4.58 -2.44
CA VAL A 208 7.24 3.22 -1.89
C VAL A 208 8.61 2.92 -1.29
N VAL A 209 8.59 2.24 -0.15
CA VAL A 209 9.79 1.63 0.42
C VAL A 209 9.58 0.13 0.49
N ALA A 210 10.48 -0.61 -0.14
CA ALA A 210 10.52 -2.06 -0.09
C ALA A 210 11.74 -2.55 0.70
N SER A 211 11.62 -3.71 1.31
CA SER A 211 12.64 -4.28 2.19
C SER A 211 13.09 -5.67 1.74
N ALA A 212 14.40 -5.79 1.60
CA ALA A 212 15.15 -7.04 1.46
C ALA A 212 16.15 -7.15 2.63
N PRO A 213 15.74 -7.71 3.79
CA PRO A 213 16.52 -7.63 5.03
C PRO A 213 17.85 -8.40 5.00
N ASN A 214 18.00 -9.36 4.08
CA ASN A 214 19.20 -10.17 3.94
C ASN A 214 20.17 -9.61 2.88
N ASP A 215 19.82 -8.50 2.21
CA ASP A 215 20.57 -7.93 1.08
C ASP A 215 20.82 -8.92 -0.08
N ASP A 216 19.92 -9.90 -0.23
CA ASP A 216 19.93 -10.96 -1.25
C ASP A 216 18.96 -10.69 -2.41
N GLY A 217 18.34 -9.51 -2.43
CA GLY A 217 17.31 -9.12 -3.39
C GLY A 217 15.91 -9.69 -3.12
N VAL A 218 15.72 -10.49 -2.07
CA VAL A 218 14.40 -11.08 -1.76
C VAL A 218 13.57 -10.08 -0.98
N LEU A 219 12.51 -9.57 -1.62
CA LEU A 219 11.56 -8.66 -0.97
C LEU A 219 10.68 -9.43 0.01
N THR A 220 10.52 -8.86 1.20
CA THR A 220 9.69 -9.43 2.28
C THR A 220 8.57 -8.51 2.75
N ARG A 221 8.76 -7.19 2.58
CA ARG A 221 7.81 -6.15 2.97
C ARG A 221 7.90 -4.95 2.04
N ALA A 222 6.77 -4.28 1.82
CA ALA A 222 6.75 -2.96 1.18
C ALA A 222 5.67 -2.07 1.79
N VAL A 223 5.90 -0.77 1.77
CA VAL A 223 4.94 0.26 2.20
C VAL A 223 4.91 1.38 1.17
N ALA A 224 3.80 1.50 0.44
CA ALA A 224 3.49 2.63 -0.42
C ALA A 224 2.73 3.70 0.37
N VAL A 225 3.11 4.97 0.24
CA VAL A 225 2.47 6.12 0.88
C VAL A 225 1.97 7.05 -0.22
N ILE A 226 0.67 7.26 -0.27
CA ILE A 226 -0.02 8.05 -1.30
C ILE A 226 -0.81 9.16 -0.61
N ARG A 227 -0.65 10.39 -1.11
CA ARG A 227 -1.40 11.55 -0.60
C ARG A 227 -2.90 11.40 -0.90
N ALA A 228 -3.72 11.48 0.15
CA ALA A 228 -5.17 11.41 0.02
C ALA A 228 -5.76 12.61 -0.75
N GLU A 229 -5.06 13.75 -0.77
CA GLU A 229 -5.45 14.98 -1.46
C GLU A 229 -5.35 14.91 -2.99
N LEU A 230 -4.70 13.88 -3.53
CA LEU A 230 -4.59 13.71 -4.98
C LEU A 230 -5.98 13.52 -5.59
N PRO A 231 -6.29 14.17 -6.73
CA PRO A 231 -7.50 13.89 -7.49
C PRO A 231 -7.47 12.46 -8.07
N PRO A 232 -8.63 11.93 -8.51
CA PRO A 232 -8.77 10.50 -8.79
C PRO A 232 -7.78 9.92 -9.81
N LEU A 233 -7.42 10.64 -10.87
CA LEU A 233 -6.53 10.09 -11.91
C LEU A 233 -5.07 10.11 -11.45
N LEU A 234 -4.62 11.19 -10.81
CA LEU A 234 -3.27 11.23 -10.20
C LEU A 234 -3.12 10.17 -9.11
N ARG A 235 -4.14 10.01 -8.25
CA ARG A 235 -4.11 9.00 -7.21
C ARG A 235 -4.09 7.58 -7.79
N LEU A 236 -4.83 7.35 -8.87
CA LEU A 236 -4.79 6.09 -9.60
C LEU A 236 -3.39 5.85 -10.20
N SER A 237 -2.74 6.86 -10.77
CA SER A 237 -1.37 6.77 -11.28
C SER A 237 -0.41 6.29 -10.18
N CYS A 238 -0.42 6.95 -9.02
CA CYS A 238 0.34 6.53 -7.85
C CYS A 238 0.04 5.10 -7.42
N ILE A 239 -1.23 4.67 -7.41
CA ILE A 239 -1.57 3.27 -7.09
C ILE A 239 -0.90 2.29 -8.09
N HIS A 240 -0.89 2.63 -9.38
CA HIS A 240 -0.27 1.81 -10.41
C HIS A 240 1.25 1.76 -10.30
N GLU A 241 1.88 2.91 -10.16
CA GLU A 241 3.32 3.07 -10.06
C GLU A 241 3.86 2.39 -8.79
N GLU A 242 3.38 2.81 -7.61
CA GLU A 242 3.95 2.38 -6.33
C GLU A 242 3.80 0.88 -6.07
N ILE A 243 2.68 0.30 -6.51
CA ILE A 243 2.50 -1.15 -6.40
C ILE A 243 3.46 -1.88 -7.36
N ALA A 244 3.62 -1.41 -8.59
CA ALA A 244 4.54 -2.03 -9.54
C ALA A 244 6.01 -1.86 -9.13
N GLN A 245 6.42 -0.68 -8.66
CA GLN A 245 7.75 -0.43 -8.14
C GLN A 245 8.03 -1.29 -6.90
N GLY A 246 7.06 -1.39 -5.98
CA GLY A 246 7.16 -2.25 -4.79
C GLY A 246 7.20 -3.75 -5.08
N LEU A 247 6.90 -4.18 -6.32
CA LEU A 247 7.14 -5.56 -6.77
C LEU A 247 8.59 -5.81 -7.19
N GLY A 248 9.38 -4.76 -7.45
CA GLY A 248 10.80 -4.84 -7.79
C GLY A 248 11.26 -3.96 -8.95
N LEU A 249 10.35 -3.24 -9.61
CA LEU A 249 10.68 -2.25 -10.66
C LEU A 249 11.00 -0.88 -10.03
N SER A 250 12.02 -0.82 -9.19
CA SER A 250 12.21 0.22 -8.15
C SER A 250 12.76 1.59 -8.61
N ASN A 251 12.72 1.92 -9.90
CA ASN A 251 13.34 3.16 -10.39
C ASN A 251 12.64 3.74 -11.62
N ASP A 252 12.58 5.07 -11.68
CA ASP A 252 12.11 5.80 -12.86
C ASP A 252 13.27 6.19 -13.79
N SER A 253 12.96 6.34 -15.08
CA SER A 253 13.95 6.66 -16.09
C SER A 253 13.32 7.49 -17.21
N PRO A 254 13.88 8.66 -17.58
CA PRO A 254 13.37 9.48 -18.69
C PRO A 254 13.47 8.79 -20.06
N ASP A 255 14.19 7.65 -20.12
CA ASP A 255 14.31 6.79 -21.31
C ASP A 255 13.28 5.65 -21.34
N ALA A 256 12.34 5.60 -20.38
CA ALA A 256 11.42 4.49 -20.21
C ALA A 256 10.17 4.55 -21.09
N ARG A 257 9.97 5.59 -21.90
CA ARG A 257 8.79 5.68 -22.78
C ARG A 257 8.63 4.45 -23.70
N PRO A 258 7.46 3.78 -23.74
CA PRO A 258 6.20 4.13 -23.08
C PRO A 258 5.95 3.32 -21.80
N SER A 259 6.41 3.84 -20.67
CA SER A 259 6.27 3.20 -19.37
C SER A 259 5.66 4.21 -18.40
N ILE A 260 4.92 3.74 -17.41
CA ILE A 260 4.58 4.59 -16.26
C ILE A 260 5.84 5.15 -15.58
N PHE A 261 6.96 4.42 -15.62
CA PHE A 261 8.25 4.80 -15.02
C PHE A 261 9.03 5.85 -15.85
N ASN A 262 8.37 6.57 -16.77
CA ASN A 262 9.02 7.53 -17.68
C ASN A 262 9.29 8.92 -17.07
N ASP A 263 8.99 9.12 -15.78
CA ASP A 263 9.30 10.34 -14.99
C ASP A 263 8.75 11.67 -15.61
N ASP A 264 7.79 11.58 -16.53
CA ASP A 264 7.17 12.73 -17.22
C ASP A 264 5.64 12.76 -17.11
N ASP A 265 5.06 11.84 -16.32
CA ASP A 265 3.62 11.64 -16.13
C ASP A 265 2.83 11.38 -17.43
N GLU A 266 3.46 10.95 -18.55
CA GLU A 266 2.72 10.68 -19.80
C GLU A 266 1.62 9.64 -19.59
N PHE A 267 1.87 8.59 -18.81
CA PHE A 267 0.94 7.49 -18.56
C PHE A 267 0.45 7.50 -17.11
N GLY A 268 -0.87 7.55 -16.92
CA GLY A 268 -1.53 7.47 -15.61
C GLY A 268 -1.87 6.04 -15.17
N ARG A 269 -1.46 5.03 -15.96
CA ARG A 269 -1.71 3.60 -15.75
C ARG A 269 -0.59 2.79 -16.39
N LEU A 270 -0.39 1.57 -15.86
CA LEU A 270 0.49 0.57 -16.48
C LEU A 270 0.17 0.36 -17.96
N THR A 271 1.22 0.44 -18.76
CA THR A 271 1.25 0.17 -20.19
C THR A 271 1.47 -1.31 -20.50
N THR A 272 1.36 -1.69 -21.78
CA THR A 272 1.77 -3.03 -22.23
C THR A 272 3.25 -3.31 -21.96
N MET A 273 4.12 -2.30 -22.09
CA MET A 273 5.54 -2.49 -21.82
C MET A 273 5.79 -2.76 -20.34
N ASP A 274 5.06 -2.09 -19.44
CA ASP A 274 5.17 -2.31 -18.00
C ASP A 274 4.79 -3.74 -17.62
N GLU A 275 3.72 -4.28 -18.20
CA GLU A 275 3.33 -5.68 -18.00
C GLU A 275 4.38 -6.67 -18.49
N PHE A 276 5.02 -6.40 -19.64
CA PHE A 276 6.10 -7.24 -20.13
C PHE A 276 7.31 -7.20 -19.20
N MET A 277 7.67 -6.01 -18.69
CA MET A 277 8.75 -5.88 -17.71
C MET A 277 8.44 -6.62 -16.41
N LEU A 278 7.21 -6.52 -15.89
CA LEU A 278 6.78 -7.26 -14.71
C LEU A 278 6.78 -8.78 -14.94
N GLY A 279 6.35 -9.23 -16.12
CA GLY A 279 6.44 -10.65 -16.51
C GLY A 279 7.88 -11.13 -16.58
N MET A 280 8.79 -10.32 -17.14
CA MET A 280 10.23 -10.61 -17.18
C MET A 280 10.83 -10.69 -15.77
N LEU A 281 10.49 -9.75 -14.87
CA LEU A 281 10.96 -9.73 -13.49
C LEU A 281 10.66 -11.03 -12.74
N TYR A 282 9.49 -11.62 -13.00
CA TYR A 282 9.03 -12.85 -12.35
C TYR A 282 9.31 -14.12 -13.16
N ASP A 283 10.00 -14.03 -14.31
CA ASP A 283 10.44 -15.21 -15.05
C ASP A 283 11.43 -16.05 -14.22
N PRO A 284 11.31 -17.38 -14.19
CA PRO A 284 12.22 -18.26 -13.44
C PRO A 284 13.70 -18.17 -13.85
N LYS A 285 14.00 -17.63 -15.03
CA LYS A 285 15.38 -17.44 -15.48
C LYS A 285 16.07 -16.28 -14.77
N LEU A 286 15.32 -15.33 -14.23
CA LEU A 286 15.84 -14.30 -13.33
C LEU A 286 15.67 -14.75 -11.89
N SER A 287 16.66 -14.42 -11.06
CA SER A 287 16.67 -14.70 -9.63
C SER A 287 16.92 -13.42 -8.85
N PRO A 288 16.30 -13.26 -7.66
CA PRO A 288 16.68 -12.21 -6.73
C PRO A 288 18.20 -12.22 -6.49
N GLY A 289 18.80 -11.03 -6.41
CA GLY A 289 20.24 -10.88 -6.17
C GLY A 289 21.12 -10.94 -7.42
N MET A 290 20.56 -11.26 -8.58
CA MET A 290 21.30 -11.19 -9.85
C MET A 290 21.68 -9.75 -10.16
N ASP A 291 22.95 -9.52 -10.54
CA ASP A 291 23.40 -8.21 -11.03
C ASP A 291 22.96 -7.98 -12.49
N ALA A 292 23.11 -6.73 -12.95
CA ALA A 292 22.68 -6.33 -14.29
C ALA A 292 23.44 -7.06 -15.40
N ASP A 293 24.74 -7.33 -15.23
CA ASP A 293 25.56 -7.95 -16.27
C ASP A 293 25.24 -9.44 -16.44
N ALA A 294 25.00 -10.15 -15.34
CA ALA A 294 24.54 -11.53 -15.35
C ALA A 294 23.12 -11.65 -15.95
N ALA A 295 22.23 -10.71 -15.65
CA ALA A 295 20.85 -10.71 -16.14
C ALA A 295 20.73 -10.29 -17.61
N ARG A 296 21.59 -9.39 -18.08
CA ARG A 296 21.52 -8.78 -19.43
C ARG A 296 21.29 -9.77 -20.58
N PRO A 297 22.07 -10.86 -20.76
CA PRO A 297 21.81 -11.79 -21.85
C PRO A 297 20.42 -12.45 -21.76
N ILE A 298 19.97 -12.76 -20.54
CA ILE A 298 18.66 -13.37 -20.26
C ILE A 298 17.54 -12.38 -20.61
N VAL A 299 17.66 -11.14 -20.15
CA VAL A 299 16.74 -10.02 -20.42
C VAL A 299 16.58 -9.79 -21.92
N GLN A 300 17.69 -9.78 -22.67
CA GLN A 300 17.65 -9.60 -24.12
C GLN A 300 16.94 -10.74 -24.84
N ASP A 301 17.13 -11.99 -24.41
CA ASP A 301 16.42 -13.15 -24.95
C ASP A 301 14.92 -13.10 -24.66
N MET A 302 14.54 -12.75 -23.43
CA MET A 302 13.12 -12.60 -23.06
C MET A 302 12.45 -11.49 -23.85
N ALA A 303 13.11 -10.33 -23.97
CA ALA A 303 12.57 -9.21 -24.73
C ALA A 303 12.37 -9.57 -26.21
N ARG A 304 13.34 -10.28 -26.83
CA ARG A 304 13.19 -10.85 -28.18
C ARG A 304 11.97 -11.76 -28.30
N ALA A 305 11.81 -12.68 -27.35
CA ALA A 305 10.72 -13.66 -27.38
C ALA A 305 9.34 -13.03 -27.17
N LEU A 306 9.21 -12.05 -26.28
CA LEU A 306 7.94 -11.37 -25.99
C LEU A 306 7.48 -10.51 -27.17
N THR A 307 8.37 -9.69 -27.74
CA THR A 307 7.96 -8.83 -28.87
C THR A 307 7.67 -9.62 -30.15
N ALA A 308 8.32 -10.77 -30.36
CA ALA A 308 8.02 -11.63 -31.51
C ALA A 308 6.69 -12.40 -31.40
N ARG A 309 6.08 -12.45 -30.21
CA ARG A 309 4.76 -13.06 -29.96
C ARG A 309 3.64 -12.04 -29.96
N ALA A 310 3.96 -10.80 -29.59
CA ALA A 310 3.01 -9.71 -29.44
C ALA A 310 2.72 -8.96 -30.75
N PHE A 311 3.67 -9.01 -31.70
CA PHE A 311 3.62 -8.39 -33.02
C PHE A 311 3.91 -9.43 -34.10
#